data_AF-A0A9D0CTE2-F1
#
_entry.id   AF-A0A9D0CTE2-F1
#
_cell.length_a   1.000
_cell.length_b   1.000
_cell.length_c   1.000
_cell.angle_alpha   90.00
_cell.angle_beta   90.00
_cell.angle_gamma   90.00
#
_symmetry.space_group_name_H-M   'P 1'
#
loop_
_entity.id
_entity.type
_entity.pdbx_description
1 polymer ?
#
loop_
_entity_poly.entity_id
_entity_poly.type
_entity_poly.pdbx_seq_one_letter_code
_entity_poly.pdbx_strand_id
1 'polypeptide(L)'
;MPSPAAPADFYDRLDTICQSGLSTSYNPNTHAFDLQLMDKSWQSCHDFYPTEALTSTAICLIGISRAQLDPRLLGVPLQKTLDSLYDQYRHSGYRGAFGLVIWANALHHGLDIDTLQFRCGVSLDKVERFAASLTTMETAWLASGLAHEYHRSHGGYTEKLLNAVVAELLDNRFQPETDMVRHAGSRASAAHTLRRWIANFADQVYTIQALAFVAKLTGNPKALEVAERIADKMVELQGDKGQWWWHYDARRGVVSQAYSVYSVPQHGMAPMALSAVTAAGGKDYREAKALSRQWLDHNELGVDLVDEDNRTIWRSIEYLENRVGEVRRKAKSLLGLAHDTTPDAQPLTVNYETRPYEWAWCLYAGAIERNQEKTRNIV
;
A
#
# COMPACT_ATOMS: atom_id res chain seq x y z
N MET A 1 -21.69 24.28 -6.42
CA MET A 1 -20.65 23.33 -6.01
C MET A 1 -19.44 23.58 -6.88
N PRO A 2 -18.22 23.73 -6.33
CA PRO A 2 -17.02 23.76 -7.15
C PRO A 2 -16.96 22.47 -7.96
N SER A 3 -16.61 22.55 -9.24
CA SER A 3 -16.30 21.35 -10.03
C SER A 3 -15.17 20.60 -9.31
N PRO A 4 -15.23 19.26 -9.19
CA PRO A 4 -14.06 18.52 -8.72
C PRO A 4 -12.88 18.88 -9.63
N ALA A 5 -11.74 19.23 -9.02
CA ALA A 5 -10.51 19.50 -9.75
C ALA A 5 -10.18 18.28 -10.62
N ALA A 6 -9.65 18.52 -11.83
CA ALA A 6 -9.23 17.41 -12.68
C ALA A 6 -8.15 16.60 -11.93
N PRO A 7 -8.04 15.27 -12.13
CA PRO A 7 -7.03 14.46 -11.45
C PRO A 7 -5.60 15.02 -11.58
N ALA A 8 -5.28 15.63 -12.74
CA ALA A 8 -4.00 16.30 -12.96
C ALA A 8 -3.78 17.46 -11.98
N ASP A 9 -4.74 18.38 -11.87
CA ASP A 9 -4.65 19.57 -11.00
C ASP A 9 -4.41 19.19 -9.52
N PHE A 10 -5.02 18.09 -9.05
CA PHE A 10 -4.82 17.60 -7.69
C PHE A 10 -3.39 17.13 -7.42
N TYR A 11 -2.87 16.22 -8.27
CA TYR A 11 -1.52 15.69 -8.04
C TYR A 11 -0.43 16.70 -8.36
N ASP A 12 -0.66 17.62 -9.30
CA ASP A 12 0.29 18.70 -9.61
C ASP A 12 0.50 19.61 -8.38
N ARG A 13 -0.55 19.88 -7.59
CA ARG A 13 -0.44 20.58 -6.28
C ARG A 13 0.41 19.78 -5.29
N LEU A 14 0.20 18.46 -5.21
CA LEU A 14 0.86 17.61 -4.21
C LEU A 14 2.28 17.18 -4.58
N ASP A 15 2.67 17.21 -5.85
CA ASP A 15 3.99 16.76 -6.30
C ASP A 15 5.12 17.52 -5.59
N THR A 16 4.99 18.83 -5.42
CA THR A 16 6.01 19.66 -4.74
C THR A 16 6.10 19.37 -3.25
N ILE A 17 4.97 19.07 -2.60
CA ILE A 17 4.90 18.64 -1.20
C ILE A 17 5.58 17.27 -1.07
N CYS A 18 5.21 16.30 -1.90
CA CYS A 18 5.70 14.94 -1.82
C CYS A 18 7.19 14.82 -2.13
N GLN A 19 7.70 15.53 -3.15
CA GLN A 19 9.13 15.54 -3.47
C GLN A 19 9.95 16.15 -2.32
N SER A 20 9.45 17.21 -1.69
CA SER A 20 10.10 17.83 -0.54
C SER A 20 10.11 16.90 0.68
N GLY A 21 8.97 16.25 0.96
CA GLY A 21 8.85 15.26 2.03
C GLY A 21 9.77 14.06 1.82
N LEU A 22 9.86 13.53 0.60
CA LEU A 22 10.81 12.48 0.24
C LEU A 22 12.27 12.92 0.44
N SER A 23 12.65 14.10 -0.06
CA SER A 23 14.03 14.58 0.09
C SER A 23 14.41 14.76 1.56
N THR A 24 13.48 15.28 2.38
CA THR A 24 13.73 15.51 3.82
C THR A 24 13.71 14.20 4.64
N SER A 25 12.89 13.22 4.23
CA SER A 25 12.79 11.94 4.92
C SER A 25 13.97 11.00 4.67
N TYR A 26 14.79 11.28 3.67
CA TYR A 26 16.01 10.53 3.40
C TYR A 26 17.09 10.84 4.44
N ASN A 27 17.57 9.79 5.11
CA ASN A 27 18.62 9.89 6.10
C ASN A 27 19.98 9.51 5.50
N PRO A 28 20.91 10.46 5.37
CA PRO A 28 22.22 10.20 4.76
C PRO A 28 23.12 9.29 5.61
N ASN A 29 22.82 9.10 6.91
CA ASN A 29 23.61 8.25 7.80
C ASN A 29 23.27 6.76 7.65
N THR A 30 21.99 6.45 7.41
CA THR A 30 21.50 5.07 7.24
C THR A 30 21.28 4.70 5.77
N HIS A 31 21.36 5.69 4.88
CA HIS A 31 21.02 5.56 3.47
C HIS A 31 19.60 5.01 3.25
N ALA A 32 18.66 5.45 4.08
CA ALA A 32 17.28 4.94 4.12
C ALA A 32 16.26 6.08 4.18
N PHE A 33 15.02 5.79 3.81
CA PHE A 33 13.89 6.69 4.07
C PHE A 33 13.30 6.33 5.44
N ASP A 34 13.94 6.81 6.49
CA ASP A 34 13.65 6.44 7.88
C ASP A 34 13.36 7.65 8.78
N LEU A 35 13.19 8.85 8.23
CA LEU A 35 12.76 10.01 9.01
C LEU A 35 11.29 10.30 8.74
N GLN A 36 10.48 10.34 9.80
CA GLN A 36 9.07 10.71 9.76
C GLN A 36 8.86 12.09 10.39
N LEU A 37 7.82 12.78 9.95
CA LEU A 37 7.36 14.01 10.57
C LEU A 37 6.32 13.67 11.63
N MET A 38 6.54 14.06 12.88
CA MET A 38 5.62 13.84 14.00
C MET A 38 5.49 15.12 14.80
N ASP A 39 4.28 15.64 14.93
CA ASP A 39 3.98 16.92 15.60
C ASP A 39 4.93 18.05 15.12
N LYS A 40 5.14 18.11 13.79
CA LYS A 40 6.03 19.08 13.12
C LYS A 40 7.52 18.93 13.46
N SER A 41 7.92 17.80 14.04
CA SER A 41 9.31 17.45 14.33
C SER A 41 9.76 16.21 13.56
N TRP A 42 10.97 16.24 12.99
CA TRP A 42 11.52 15.09 12.28
C TRP A 42 12.16 14.11 13.27
N GLN A 43 11.77 12.84 13.19
CA GLN A 43 12.22 11.79 14.08
C GLN A 43 12.50 10.50 13.30
N SER A 44 13.37 9.63 13.81
CA SER A 44 13.62 8.35 13.13
C SER A 44 12.46 7.37 13.35
N CYS A 45 12.00 6.74 12.29
CA CYS A 45 11.06 5.62 12.33
C CYS A 45 11.60 4.46 13.19
N HIS A 46 12.92 4.28 13.28
CA HIS A 46 13.52 3.20 14.08
C HIS A 46 13.18 3.29 15.57
N ASP A 47 12.98 4.51 16.09
CA ASP A 47 12.68 4.73 17.51
C ASP A 47 11.30 4.21 17.91
N PHE A 48 10.41 4.02 16.93
CA PHE A 48 9.00 3.67 17.15
C PHE A 48 8.57 2.37 16.44
N TYR A 49 9.10 2.13 15.23
CA TYR A 49 8.64 1.10 14.30
C TYR A 49 9.84 0.42 13.59
N PRO A 50 10.39 -0.66 14.17
CA PRO A 50 11.63 -1.27 13.69
C PRO A 50 11.63 -1.73 12.23
N THR A 51 10.45 -2.07 11.68
CA THR A 51 10.29 -2.56 10.29
C THR A 51 9.92 -1.46 9.30
N GLU A 52 9.58 -0.26 9.77
CA GLU A 52 9.03 0.82 8.94
C GLU A 52 10.10 1.43 8.03
N ALA A 53 11.35 1.53 8.48
CA ALA A 53 12.46 2.01 7.65
C ALA A 53 12.65 1.15 6.39
N LEU A 54 12.54 -0.18 6.53
CA LEU A 54 12.65 -1.14 5.43
C LEU A 54 11.51 -0.97 4.41
N THR A 55 10.26 -0.98 4.88
CA THR A 55 9.09 -0.83 4.00
C THR A 55 9.05 0.55 3.36
N SER A 56 9.31 1.60 4.12
CA SER A 56 9.37 2.98 3.63
C SER A 56 10.46 3.15 2.58
N THR A 57 11.67 2.62 2.80
CA THR A 57 12.76 2.70 1.83
C THR A 57 12.39 2.03 0.51
N ALA A 58 11.84 0.81 0.56
CA ALA A 58 11.41 0.10 -0.65
C ALA A 58 10.32 0.87 -1.39
N ILE A 59 9.29 1.34 -0.67
CA ILE A 59 8.16 2.08 -1.26
C ILE A 59 8.61 3.42 -1.85
N CYS A 60 9.51 4.14 -1.19
CA CYS A 60 10.05 5.40 -1.71
C CYS A 60 10.81 5.19 -3.02
N LEU A 61 11.64 4.14 -3.11
CA LEU A 61 12.30 3.77 -4.37
C LEU A 61 11.30 3.43 -5.47
N ILE A 62 10.23 2.69 -5.15
CA ILE A 62 9.15 2.37 -6.09
C ILE A 62 8.45 3.66 -6.59
N GLY A 63 8.07 4.55 -5.66
CA GLY A 63 7.43 5.83 -5.97
C GLY A 63 8.30 6.75 -6.83
N ILE A 64 9.59 6.88 -6.50
CA ILE A 64 10.58 7.66 -7.28
C ILE A 64 10.66 7.15 -8.71
N SER A 65 10.82 5.83 -8.90
CA SER A 65 10.87 5.23 -10.23
C SER A 65 9.58 5.46 -11.00
N ARG A 66 8.41 5.23 -10.36
CA ARG A 66 7.13 5.34 -11.03
C ARG A 66 6.81 6.76 -11.46
N ALA A 67 7.15 7.73 -10.62
CA ALA A 67 6.99 9.15 -10.91
C ALA A 67 8.09 9.72 -11.84
N GLN A 68 9.05 8.90 -12.26
CA GLN A 68 10.15 9.29 -13.16
C GLN A 68 10.98 10.45 -12.60
N LEU A 69 11.14 10.47 -11.26
CA LEU A 69 11.96 11.46 -10.58
C LEU A 69 13.43 11.07 -10.67
N ASP A 70 14.31 12.05 -10.86
CA ASP A 70 15.76 11.82 -10.76
C ASP A 70 16.16 11.72 -9.28
N PRO A 71 16.62 10.54 -8.80
CA PRO A 71 17.01 10.38 -7.40
C PRO A 71 18.08 11.38 -6.94
N ARG A 72 18.94 11.85 -7.86
CA ARG A 72 20.01 12.81 -7.55
C ARG A 72 19.46 14.16 -7.12
N LEU A 73 18.35 14.60 -7.71
CA LEU A 73 17.70 15.86 -7.34
C LEU A 73 17.04 15.79 -5.97
N LEU A 74 16.72 14.58 -5.49
CA LEU A 74 16.19 14.34 -4.15
C LEU A 74 17.30 14.13 -3.10
N GLY A 75 18.57 14.12 -3.49
CA GLY A 75 19.70 13.83 -2.61
C GLY A 75 19.89 12.33 -2.32
N VAL A 76 19.33 11.44 -3.14
CA VAL A 76 19.29 10.00 -2.91
C VAL A 76 20.38 9.29 -3.74
N PRO A 77 21.49 8.84 -3.14
CA PRO A 77 22.48 7.99 -3.80
C PRO A 77 21.92 6.57 -4.04
N LEU A 78 21.22 6.38 -5.16
CA LEU A 78 20.44 5.19 -5.48
C LEU A 78 21.10 3.85 -5.12
N GLN A 79 22.35 3.62 -5.56
CA GLN A 79 23.03 2.35 -5.29
C GLN A 79 23.25 2.10 -3.80
N LYS A 80 23.67 3.12 -3.04
CA LYS A 80 23.84 3.00 -1.58
C LYS A 80 22.51 2.75 -0.88
N THR A 81 21.43 3.36 -1.36
CA THR A 81 20.09 3.15 -0.84
C THR A 81 19.59 1.73 -1.12
N LEU A 82 19.86 1.16 -2.30
CA LEU A 82 19.57 -0.24 -2.60
C LEU A 82 20.38 -1.19 -1.72
N ASP A 83 21.68 -0.94 -1.57
CA ASP A 83 22.55 -1.75 -0.70
C ASP A 83 22.04 -1.74 0.76
N SER A 84 21.68 -0.55 1.26
CA SER A 84 21.05 -0.38 2.59
C SER A 84 19.71 -1.12 2.69
N LEU A 85 18.88 -1.07 1.65
CA LEU A 85 17.61 -1.80 1.62
C LEU A 85 17.81 -3.31 1.78
N TYR A 86 18.78 -3.89 1.06
CA TYR A 86 19.08 -5.31 1.15
C TYR A 86 19.62 -5.68 2.54
N ASP A 87 20.49 -4.84 3.11
CA ASP A 87 21.00 -5.01 4.46
C ASP A 87 19.88 -4.93 5.50
N GLN A 88 19.02 -3.92 5.44
CA GLN A 88 17.88 -3.77 6.35
C GLN A 88 16.97 -4.99 6.28
N TYR A 89 16.68 -5.52 5.09
CA TYR A 89 15.90 -6.75 4.96
C TYR A 89 16.57 -7.91 5.71
N ARG A 90 17.87 -8.15 5.43
CA ARG A 90 18.64 -9.23 6.05
C ARG A 90 18.66 -9.15 7.58
N HIS A 91 18.78 -7.95 8.13
CA HIS A 91 18.87 -7.75 9.58
C HIS A 91 17.51 -7.75 10.29
N SER A 92 16.45 -7.24 9.64
CA SER A 92 15.14 -7.10 10.27
C SER A 92 14.46 -8.44 10.59
N GLY A 93 14.75 -9.48 9.80
CA GLY A 93 14.00 -10.74 9.83
C GLY A 93 12.54 -10.59 9.36
N TYR A 94 12.12 -9.43 8.86
CA TYR A 94 10.76 -9.18 8.42
C TYR A 94 10.52 -9.74 7.02
N ARG A 95 10.19 -11.03 6.98
CA ARG A 95 10.03 -11.80 5.74
C ARG A 95 9.00 -11.21 4.78
N GLY A 96 7.95 -10.59 5.30
CA GLY A 96 6.84 -10.02 4.53
C GLY A 96 7.23 -8.87 3.61
N ALA A 97 8.30 -8.14 3.93
CA ALA A 97 8.78 -7.03 3.10
C ALA A 97 9.49 -7.47 1.81
N PHE A 98 9.79 -8.75 1.63
CA PHE A 98 10.64 -9.18 0.50
C PHE A 98 10.04 -8.86 -0.87
N GLY A 99 8.70 -8.91 -0.98
CA GLY A 99 8.01 -8.51 -2.19
C GLY A 99 8.28 -7.06 -2.59
N LEU A 100 8.30 -6.14 -1.62
CA LEU A 100 8.66 -4.74 -1.86
C LEU A 100 10.14 -4.59 -2.24
N VAL A 101 11.02 -5.40 -1.64
CA VAL A 101 12.46 -5.41 -2.00
C VAL A 101 12.66 -5.87 -3.44
N ILE A 102 12.01 -6.95 -3.88
CA ILE A 102 12.04 -7.42 -5.27
C ILE A 102 11.51 -6.32 -6.20
N TRP A 103 10.39 -5.68 -5.83
CA TRP A 103 9.78 -4.63 -6.65
C TRP A 103 10.71 -3.43 -6.83
N ALA A 104 11.24 -2.88 -5.74
CA ALA A 104 12.21 -1.78 -5.80
C ALA A 104 13.46 -2.17 -6.59
N ASN A 105 13.99 -3.38 -6.37
CA ASN A 105 15.14 -3.91 -7.10
C ASN A 105 14.88 -3.98 -8.62
N ALA A 106 13.74 -4.52 -9.03
CA ALA A 106 13.40 -4.69 -10.44
C ALA A 106 13.28 -3.35 -11.16
N LEU A 107 12.60 -2.37 -10.54
CA LEU A 107 12.42 -1.03 -11.12
C LEU A 107 13.72 -0.25 -11.30
N HIS A 108 14.71 -0.48 -10.43
CA HIS A 108 16.01 0.20 -10.48
C HIS A 108 17.11 -0.64 -11.14
N HIS A 109 16.75 -1.69 -11.87
CA HIS A 109 17.69 -2.60 -12.56
C HIS A 109 18.81 -3.11 -11.63
N GLY A 110 18.44 -3.48 -10.41
CA GLY A 110 19.35 -4.02 -9.40
C GLY A 110 19.79 -5.45 -9.70
N LEU A 111 20.01 -6.22 -8.64
CA LEU A 111 20.52 -7.58 -8.70
C LEU A 111 19.55 -8.52 -9.44
N ASP A 112 20.07 -9.58 -10.06
CA ASP A 112 19.23 -10.70 -10.50
C ASP A 112 18.60 -11.42 -9.29
N ILE A 113 17.50 -12.15 -9.52
CA ILE A 113 16.70 -12.73 -8.44
C ILE A 113 17.47 -13.73 -7.57
N ASP A 114 18.45 -14.46 -8.13
CA ASP A 114 19.24 -15.44 -7.39
C ASP A 114 20.27 -14.73 -6.49
N THR A 115 20.96 -13.72 -7.03
CA THR A 115 21.88 -12.88 -6.26
C THR A 115 21.14 -12.08 -5.18
N LEU A 116 19.93 -11.59 -5.47
CA LEU A 116 19.10 -10.87 -4.50
C LEU A 116 18.68 -11.79 -3.34
N GLN A 117 18.20 -13.01 -3.65
CA GLN A 117 17.87 -14.02 -2.65
C GLN A 117 19.06 -14.32 -1.74
N PHE A 118 20.25 -14.53 -2.33
CA PHE A 118 21.49 -14.75 -1.59
C PHE A 118 21.86 -13.57 -0.69
N ARG A 119 21.85 -12.34 -1.23
CA ARG A 119 22.17 -11.10 -0.51
C ARG A 119 21.25 -10.89 0.69
N CYS A 120 19.96 -11.10 0.49
CA CYS A 120 18.91 -10.94 1.49
C CYS A 120 18.80 -12.13 2.46
N GLY A 121 19.44 -13.27 2.17
CA GLY A 121 19.41 -14.46 3.02
C GLY A 121 18.05 -15.16 3.05
N VAL A 122 17.34 -15.16 1.91
CA VAL A 122 16.01 -15.76 1.75
C VAL A 122 15.99 -16.70 0.54
N SER A 123 15.20 -17.76 0.61
CA SER A 123 14.98 -18.70 -0.50
C SER A 123 13.49 -18.80 -0.83
N LEU A 124 13.18 -18.77 -2.13
CA LEU A 124 11.86 -18.96 -2.70
C LEU A 124 11.67 -20.37 -3.29
N ASP A 125 12.56 -21.33 -3.02
CA ASP A 125 12.43 -22.71 -3.52
C ASP A 125 11.13 -23.41 -3.07
N LYS A 126 10.55 -22.93 -1.97
CA LYS A 126 9.25 -23.39 -1.44
C LYS A 126 8.27 -22.22 -1.37
N VAL A 127 8.11 -21.51 -2.50
CA VAL A 127 7.34 -20.27 -2.59
C VAL A 127 5.90 -20.41 -2.11
N GLU A 128 5.23 -21.54 -2.35
CA GLU A 128 3.86 -21.78 -1.89
C GLU A 128 3.79 -21.78 -0.37
N ARG A 129 4.76 -22.43 0.28
CA ARG A 129 4.86 -22.43 1.75
C ARG A 129 5.25 -21.05 2.27
N PHE A 130 6.11 -20.33 1.56
CA PHE A 130 6.49 -18.97 1.89
C PHE A 130 5.26 -18.06 1.87
N ALA A 131 4.55 -17.98 0.75
CA ALA A 131 3.34 -17.19 0.56
C ALA A 131 2.22 -17.57 1.55
N ALA A 132 1.97 -18.85 1.78
CA ALA A 132 0.96 -19.32 2.74
C ALA A 132 1.24 -18.89 4.20
N SER A 133 2.49 -18.52 4.52
CA SER A 133 2.88 -18.05 5.86
C SER A 133 2.73 -16.54 6.05
N LEU A 134 2.53 -15.79 4.97
CA LEU A 134 2.39 -14.34 4.97
C LEU A 134 0.94 -13.91 5.20
N THR A 135 0.79 -12.66 5.64
CA THR A 135 -0.47 -11.91 5.50
C THR A 135 -0.82 -11.72 4.02
N THR A 136 -2.05 -11.35 3.74
CA THR A 136 -2.51 -11.17 2.36
C THR A 136 -1.87 -9.95 1.71
N MET A 137 -1.74 -8.84 2.42
CA MET A 137 -0.95 -7.69 1.99
C MET A 137 0.47 -8.08 1.56
N GLU A 138 1.20 -8.82 2.40
CA GLU A 138 2.58 -9.26 2.11
C GLU A 138 2.64 -10.23 0.93
N THR A 139 1.64 -11.10 0.78
CA THR A 139 1.50 -12.00 -0.38
C THR A 139 1.29 -11.19 -1.66
N ALA A 140 0.47 -10.14 -1.60
CA ALA A 140 0.24 -9.24 -2.71
C ALA A 140 1.47 -8.39 -3.08
N TRP A 141 2.26 -7.96 -2.09
CA TRP A 141 3.57 -7.35 -2.34
C TRP A 141 4.53 -8.34 -3.04
N LEU A 142 4.55 -9.61 -2.61
CA LEU A 142 5.37 -10.63 -3.25
C LEU A 142 4.95 -10.86 -4.71
N ALA A 143 3.65 -10.96 -4.98
CA ALA A 143 3.13 -11.05 -6.34
C ALA A 143 3.51 -9.83 -7.19
N SER A 144 3.37 -8.62 -6.63
CA SER A 144 3.73 -7.37 -7.32
C SER A 144 5.22 -7.31 -7.67
N GLY A 145 6.09 -7.64 -6.72
CA GLY A 145 7.53 -7.69 -6.95
C GLY A 145 7.92 -8.72 -8.00
N LEU A 146 7.37 -9.94 -7.92
CA LEU A 146 7.63 -10.98 -8.91
C LEU A 146 7.09 -10.64 -10.30
N ALA A 147 5.96 -9.91 -10.39
CA ALA A 147 5.45 -9.42 -11.67
C ALA A 147 6.42 -8.43 -12.33
N HIS A 148 6.97 -7.47 -11.58
CA HIS A 148 7.97 -6.54 -12.09
C HIS A 148 9.29 -7.22 -12.43
N GLU A 149 9.71 -8.20 -11.62
CA GLU A 149 10.90 -9.00 -11.91
C GLU A 149 10.73 -9.86 -13.17
N TYR A 150 9.54 -10.44 -13.38
CA TYR A 150 9.24 -11.21 -14.58
C TYR A 150 9.15 -10.30 -15.81
N HIS A 151 8.56 -9.11 -15.68
CA HIS A 151 8.56 -8.12 -16.75
C HIS A 151 9.98 -7.72 -17.17
N ARG A 152 10.89 -7.57 -16.20
CA ARG A 152 12.28 -7.20 -16.43
C ARG A 152 13.12 -8.32 -17.04
N SER A 153 12.97 -9.55 -16.54
CA SER A 153 13.88 -10.66 -16.87
C SER A 153 13.31 -11.65 -17.90
N HIS A 154 11.99 -11.74 -18.03
CA HIS A 154 11.28 -12.80 -18.77
C HIS A 154 11.74 -14.23 -18.38
N GLY A 155 12.24 -14.41 -17.16
CA GLY A 155 12.80 -15.68 -16.70
C GLY A 155 11.72 -16.70 -16.30
N GLY A 156 11.83 -17.92 -16.82
CA GLY A 156 10.86 -18.99 -16.51
C GLY A 156 10.85 -19.46 -15.05
N TYR A 157 11.92 -19.21 -14.28
CA TYR A 157 11.91 -19.42 -12.83
C TYR A 157 11.01 -18.40 -12.13
N THR A 158 11.20 -17.10 -12.41
CA THR A 158 10.36 -16.03 -11.87
C THR A 158 8.89 -16.18 -12.27
N GLU A 159 8.61 -16.60 -13.50
CA GLU A 159 7.24 -16.91 -13.95
C GLU A 159 6.58 -17.98 -13.08
N LYS A 160 7.28 -19.08 -12.77
CA LYS A 160 6.78 -20.14 -11.89
C LYS A 160 6.50 -19.61 -10.49
N LEU A 161 7.42 -18.81 -9.94
CA LEU A 161 7.23 -18.18 -8.64
C LEU A 161 6.00 -17.27 -8.64
N LEU A 162 5.85 -16.41 -9.65
CA LEU A 162 4.71 -15.51 -9.80
C LEU A 162 3.40 -16.29 -9.84
N ASN A 163 3.31 -17.30 -10.70
CA ASN A 163 2.11 -18.12 -10.84
C ASN A 163 1.70 -18.80 -9.53
N ALA A 164 2.66 -19.30 -8.75
CA ALA A 164 2.39 -19.91 -7.45
C ALA A 164 1.84 -18.91 -6.42
N VAL A 165 2.39 -17.69 -6.37
CA VAL A 165 1.92 -16.64 -5.46
C VAL A 165 0.55 -16.09 -5.88
N VAL A 166 0.31 -15.98 -7.19
CA VAL A 166 -1.00 -15.57 -7.73
C VAL A 166 -2.07 -16.61 -7.42
N ALA A 167 -1.76 -17.91 -7.57
CA ALA A 167 -2.67 -18.98 -7.17
C ALA A 167 -3.01 -18.90 -5.68
N GLU A 168 -2.04 -18.58 -4.80
CA GLU A 168 -2.33 -18.36 -3.38
C GLU A 168 -3.34 -17.21 -3.17
N LEU A 169 -3.22 -16.10 -3.89
CA LEU A 169 -4.19 -14.99 -3.80
C LEU A 169 -5.58 -15.38 -4.30
N LEU A 170 -5.66 -16.00 -5.49
CA LEU A 170 -6.92 -16.34 -6.15
C LEU A 170 -7.66 -17.49 -5.46
N ASP A 171 -6.96 -18.55 -5.10
CA ASP A 171 -7.57 -19.81 -4.67
C ASP A 171 -7.68 -19.89 -3.15
N ASN A 172 -6.78 -19.22 -2.43
CA ASN A 172 -6.69 -19.34 -0.96
C ASN A 172 -6.97 -18.04 -0.21
N ARG A 173 -6.90 -16.84 -0.81
CA ARG A 173 -7.17 -15.57 -0.09
C ARG A 173 -8.50 -14.96 -0.45
N PHE A 174 -8.85 -14.95 -1.73
CA PHE A 174 -10.13 -14.46 -2.22
C PHE A 174 -11.30 -15.30 -1.70
N GLN A 175 -12.38 -14.63 -1.32
CA GLN A 175 -13.63 -15.21 -0.81
C GLN A 175 -14.75 -14.87 -1.79
N PRO A 176 -15.08 -15.77 -2.74
CA PRO A 176 -16.05 -15.49 -3.80
C PRO A 176 -17.45 -15.15 -3.29
N GLU A 177 -17.82 -15.54 -2.07
CA GLU A 177 -19.14 -15.29 -1.50
C GLU A 177 -19.33 -13.86 -1.04
N THR A 178 -18.24 -13.12 -0.83
CA THR A 178 -18.27 -11.75 -0.28
C THR A 178 -17.45 -10.75 -1.08
N ASP A 179 -16.77 -11.20 -2.12
CA ASP A 179 -15.88 -10.40 -2.96
C ASP A 179 -14.75 -9.70 -2.19
N MET A 180 -14.27 -10.35 -1.12
CA MET A 180 -13.18 -9.83 -0.29
C MET A 180 -12.03 -10.82 -0.16
N VAL A 181 -10.87 -10.35 0.29
CA VAL A 181 -9.80 -11.24 0.74
C VAL A 181 -9.72 -11.32 2.25
N ARG A 182 -9.40 -12.50 2.77
CA ARG A 182 -9.08 -12.70 4.19
C ARG A 182 -7.69 -12.15 4.51
N HIS A 183 -7.42 -11.81 5.76
CA HIS A 183 -6.15 -11.24 6.24
C HIS A 183 -4.94 -12.18 6.11
N ALA A 184 -5.13 -13.48 6.31
CA ALA A 184 -4.01 -14.41 6.45
C ALA A 184 -4.33 -15.82 5.93
N GLY A 185 -3.25 -16.54 5.56
CA GLY A 185 -3.31 -17.87 4.98
C GLY A 185 -3.34 -18.97 6.02
N SER A 186 -3.38 -20.21 5.54
CA SER A 186 -3.47 -21.39 6.38
C SER A 186 -2.22 -21.68 7.22
N ARG A 187 -1.08 -21.08 6.88
CA ARG A 187 0.22 -21.30 7.56
C ARG A 187 0.76 -20.04 8.23
N ALA A 188 -0.05 -19.00 8.37
CA ALA A 188 0.34 -17.80 9.09
C ALA A 188 0.54 -18.09 10.58
N SER A 189 1.17 -17.15 11.30
CA SER A 189 1.35 -17.27 12.75
C SER A 189 -0.01 -17.44 13.47
N ALA A 190 0.00 -17.96 14.69
CA ALA A 190 -1.23 -18.16 15.48
C ALA A 190 -2.02 -16.84 15.65
N ALA A 191 -1.31 -15.72 15.85
CA ALA A 191 -1.93 -14.41 15.98
C ALA A 191 -2.67 -13.98 14.69
N HIS A 192 -2.05 -14.17 13.53
CA HIS A 192 -2.70 -13.87 12.24
C HIS A 192 -3.84 -14.83 11.92
N THR A 193 -3.69 -16.11 12.30
CA THR A 193 -4.72 -17.14 12.10
C THR A 193 -6.00 -16.86 12.90
N LEU A 194 -5.85 -16.33 14.13
CA LEU A 194 -6.97 -15.96 14.99
C LEU A 194 -7.81 -14.84 14.38
N ARG A 195 -7.16 -13.81 13.82
CA ARG A 195 -7.82 -12.67 13.18
C ARG A 195 -7.94 -12.80 11.65
N ARG A 196 -7.78 -14.00 11.09
CA ARG A 196 -7.64 -14.20 9.64
C ARG A 196 -8.79 -13.63 8.82
N TRP A 197 -9.97 -13.48 9.40
CA TRP A 197 -11.15 -12.96 8.72
C TRP A 197 -11.29 -11.44 8.80
N ILE A 198 -10.55 -10.79 9.69
CA ILE A 198 -10.54 -9.34 9.87
C ILE A 198 -9.36 -8.78 9.09
N ALA A 199 -9.65 -8.49 7.82
CA ALA A 199 -8.69 -7.94 6.88
C ALA A 199 -8.61 -6.43 7.02
N ASN A 200 -7.43 -5.86 6.83
CA ASN A 200 -7.28 -4.41 6.78
C ASN A 200 -7.46 -3.91 5.33
N PHE A 201 -7.57 -2.58 5.18
CA PHE A 201 -7.61 -1.95 3.86
C PHE A 201 -6.45 -2.39 2.95
N ALA A 202 -5.24 -2.50 3.51
CA ALA A 202 -4.04 -2.86 2.76
C ALA A 202 -4.13 -4.27 2.14
N ASP A 203 -4.72 -5.24 2.85
CA ASP A 203 -4.95 -6.60 2.32
C ASP A 203 -5.77 -6.57 1.03
N GLN A 204 -6.82 -5.73 0.99
CA GLN A 204 -7.69 -5.60 -0.18
C GLN A 204 -6.96 -4.85 -1.31
N VAL A 205 -6.46 -3.65 -1.02
CA VAL A 205 -5.98 -2.72 -2.05
C VAL A 205 -4.73 -3.23 -2.77
N TYR A 206 -3.80 -3.85 -2.04
CA TYR A 206 -2.62 -4.43 -2.67
C TYR A 206 -2.96 -5.70 -3.45
N THR A 207 -3.98 -6.47 -3.05
CA THR A 207 -4.46 -7.60 -3.86
C THR A 207 -5.06 -7.13 -5.18
N ILE A 208 -5.91 -6.10 -5.16
CA ILE A 208 -6.45 -5.46 -6.38
C ILE A 208 -5.30 -5.07 -7.31
N GLN A 209 -4.31 -4.34 -6.77
CA GLN A 209 -3.17 -3.87 -7.54
C GLN A 209 -2.33 -5.02 -8.12
N ALA A 210 -1.97 -6.02 -7.31
CA ALA A 210 -1.15 -7.14 -7.74
C ALA A 210 -1.83 -7.96 -8.84
N LEU A 211 -3.14 -8.23 -8.70
CA LEU A 211 -3.90 -8.96 -9.70
C LEU A 211 -4.08 -8.15 -11.00
N ALA A 212 -4.24 -6.83 -10.91
CA ALA A 212 -4.26 -5.96 -12.09
C ALA A 212 -2.91 -5.95 -12.83
N PHE A 213 -1.78 -5.92 -12.11
CA PHE A 213 -0.45 -6.07 -12.70
C PHE A 213 -0.31 -7.39 -13.46
N VAL A 214 -0.70 -8.49 -12.84
CA VAL A 214 -0.65 -9.82 -13.46
C VAL A 214 -1.56 -9.90 -14.69
N ALA A 215 -2.79 -9.42 -14.58
CA ALA A 215 -3.72 -9.36 -15.71
C ALA A 215 -3.14 -8.57 -16.89
N LYS A 216 -2.53 -7.41 -16.63
CA LYS A 216 -1.89 -6.61 -17.67
C LYS A 216 -0.70 -7.32 -18.31
N LEU A 217 0.15 -7.91 -17.48
CA LEU A 217 1.43 -8.49 -17.90
C LEU A 217 1.24 -9.79 -18.68
N THR A 218 0.31 -10.65 -18.25
CA THR A 218 0.15 -12.00 -18.77
C THR A 218 -1.17 -12.21 -19.52
N GLY A 219 -2.05 -11.22 -19.55
CA GLY A 219 -3.39 -11.36 -20.11
C GLY A 219 -4.31 -12.29 -19.32
N ASN A 220 -4.04 -12.55 -18.03
CA ASN A 220 -4.82 -13.48 -17.21
C ASN A 220 -6.23 -12.92 -16.91
N PRO A 221 -7.31 -13.48 -17.50
CA PRO A 221 -8.65 -12.92 -17.34
C PRO A 221 -9.20 -13.15 -15.92
N LYS A 222 -8.80 -14.23 -15.25
CA LYS A 222 -9.27 -14.53 -13.89
C LYS A 222 -8.70 -13.54 -12.87
N ALA A 223 -7.44 -13.14 -13.05
CA ALA A 223 -6.81 -12.12 -12.23
C ALA A 223 -7.56 -10.78 -12.35
N LEU A 224 -7.93 -10.37 -13.57
CA LEU A 224 -8.70 -9.14 -13.79
C LEU A 224 -10.09 -9.22 -13.15
N GLU A 225 -10.83 -10.31 -13.40
CA GLU A 225 -12.16 -10.53 -12.84
C GLU A 225 -12.16 -10.42 -11.31
N VAL A 226 -11.20 -11.07 -10.63
CA VAL A 226 -11.10 -11.02 -9.17
C VAL A 226 -10.69 -9.63 -8.68
N ALA A 227 -9.78 -8.94 -9.38
CA ALA A 227 -9.41 -7.57 -9.05
C ALA A 227 -10.62 -6.62 -9.12
N GLU A 228 -11.44 -6.74 -10.16
CA GLU A 228 -12.68 -5.95 -10.33
C GLU A 228 -13.71 -6.25 -9.25
N ARG A 229 -13.91 -7.53 -8.90
CA ARG A 229 -14.84 -7.92 -7.83
C ARG A 229 -14.45 -7.31 -6.48
N ILE A 230 -13.18 -7.40 -6.11
CA ILE A 230 -12.69 -6.80 -4.86
C ILE A 230 -12.81 -5.27 -4.94
N ALA A 231 -12.45 -4.65 -6.07
CA ALA A 231 -12.57 -3.21 -6.26
C ALA A 231 -14.03 -2.72 -6.17
N ASP A 232 -14.96 -3.40 -6.83
CA ASP A 232 -16.40 -3.10 -6.76
C ASP A 232 -16.91 -3.21 -5.32
N LYS A 233 -16.51 -4.26 -4.59
CA LYS A 233 -16.91 -4.42 -3.20
C LYS A 233 -16.33 -3.32 -2.30
N MET A 234 -15.08 -2.95 -2.51
CA MET A 234 -14.45 -1.86 -1.76
C MET A 234 -15.18 -0.55 -2.02
N VAL A 235 -15.52 -0.24 -3.28
CA VAL A 235 -16.28 0.96 -3.66
C VAL A 235 -17.70 0.94 -3.07
N GLU A 236 -18.37 -0.20 -3.05
CA GLU A 236 -19.67 -0.36 -2.36
C GLU A 236 -19.57 -0.03 -0.86
N LEU A 237 -18.46 -0.39 -0.23
CA LEU A 237 -18.21 -0.15 1.20
C LEU A 237 -17.53 1.20 1.47
N GLN A 238 -17.22 1.99 0.44
CA GLN A 238 -16.62 3.31 0.61
C GLN A 238 -17.58 4.20 1.42
N GLY A 239 -17.04 4.96 2.36
CA GLY A 239 -17.86 5.90 3.12
C GLY A 239 -18.43 7.02 2.25
N ASP A 240 -19.46 7.68 2.76
CA ASP A 240 -20.21 8.75 2.09
C ASP A 240 -19.37 9.98 1.71
N LYS A 241 -18.28 10.23 2.45
CA LYS A 241 -17.28 11.28 2.18
C LYS A 241 -16.05 10.75 1.44
N GLY A 242 -16.04 9.48 1.03
CA GLY A 242 -14.93 8.85 0.32
C GLY A 242 -14.01 7.99 1.17
N GLN A 243 -14.34 7.79 2.44
CA GLN A 243 -13.51 7.08 3.40
C GLN A 243 -13.21 5.64 2.95
N TRP A 244 -11.95 5.26 3.13
CA TRP A 244 -11.54 3.86 3.06
C TRP A 244 -11.32 3.38 4.48
N TRP A 245 -12.23 2.52 4.94
CA TRP A 245 -12.27 2.07 6.33
C TRP A 245 -11.10 1.15 6.69
N TRP A 246 -10.79 1.10 7.98
CA TRP A 246 -9.60 0.40 8.44
C TRP A 246 -9.70 -1.13 8.33
N HIS A 247 -10.78 -1.73 8.85
CA HIS A 247 -10.96 -3.18 8.86
C HIS A 247 -12.30 -3.64 8.27
N TYR A 248 -12.25 -4.82 7.64
CA TYR A 248 -13.35 -5.49 6.98
C TYR A 248 -13.46 -6.94 7.46
N ASP A 249 -14.69 -7.42 7.70
CA ASP A 249 -14.94 -8.85 7.94
C ASP A 249 -15.16 -9.56 6.59
N ALA A 250 -14.12 -10.26 6.13
CA ALA A 250 -14.10 -10.97 4.85
C ALA A 250 -15.04 -12.19 4.80
N ARG A 251 -15.67 -12.60 5.90
CA ARG A 251 -16.73 -13.64 5.88
C ARG A 251 -18.11 -13.06 5.61
N ARG A 252 -18.28 -11.77 5.90
CA ARG A 252 -19.57 -11.09 5.84
C ARG A 252 -19.62 -10.03 4.74
N GLY A 253 -18.47 -9.62 4.21
CA GLY A 253 -18.40 -8.57 3.18
C GLY A 253 -18.82 -7.21 3.73
N VAL A 254 -18.47 -6.90 4.99
CA VAL A 254 -18.87 -5.66 5.67
C VAL A 254 -17.69 -4.99 6.36
N VAL A 255 -17.83 -3.69 6.62
CA VAL A 255 -16.92 -2.93 7.46
C VAL A 255 -17.02 -3.44 8.90
N SER A 256 -15.89 -3.82 9.49
CA SER A 256 -15.80 -4.19 10.91
C SER A 256 -15.38 -2.99 11.76
N GLN A 257 -14.51 -2.13 11.22
CA GLN A 257 -14.01 -0.97 11.94
C GLN A 257 -13.72 0.18 10.97
N ALA A 258 -14.39 1.31 11.20
CA ALA A 258 -14.22 2.53 10.42
C ALA A 258 -12.83 3.16 10.63
N TYR A 259 -12.54 3.65 11.85
CA TYR A 259 -11.35 4.44 12.14
C TYR A 259 -10.15 3.62 12.66
N SER A 260 -8.91 4.05 12.44
CA SER A 260 -8.50 5.31 11.80
C SER A 260 -8.75 5.33 10.29
N VAL A 261 -9.20 6.46 9.76
CA VAL A 261 -9.22 6.72 8.31
C VAL A 261 -7.92 7.43 7.97
N TYR A 262 -7.10 6.77 7.16
CA TYR A 262 -5.78 7.28 6.80
C TYR A 262 -5.85 8.06 5.49
N SER A 263 -5.04 9.10 5.38
CA SER A 263 -4.87 9.92 4.18
C SER A 263 -4.22 9.14 3.04
N VAL A 264 -3.25 8.28 3.32
CA VAL A 264 -2.53 7.53 2.26
C VAL A 264 -3.40 6.54 1.47
N PRO A 265 -4.41 5.84 2.04
CA PRO A 265 -5.49 5.25 1.26
C PRO A 265 -6.17 6.21 0.30
N GLN A 266 -6.40 7.47 0.73
CA GLN A 266 -7.19 8.43 -0.02
C GLN A 266 -6.50 8.98 -1.25
N HIS A 267 -5.25 9.43 -1.09
CA HIS A 267 -4.50 10.10 -2.17
C HIS A 267 -3.46 9.19 -2.82
N GLY A 268 -3.25 7.98 -2.32
CA GLY A 268 -2.19 7.09 -2.76
C GLY A 268 -2.70 5.70 -3.12
N MET A 269 -2.98 4.88 -2.11
CA MET A 269 -3.14 3.43 -2.28
C MET A 269 -4.42 3.04 -3.04
N ALA A 270 -5.57 3.61 -2.72
CA ALA A 270 -6.80 3.28 -3.47
C ALA A 270 -6.70 3.80 -4.91
N PRO A 271 -6.33 5.07 -5.16
CA PRO A 271 -6.22 5.56 -6.51
C PRO A 271 -5.21 4.78 -7.37
N MET A 272 -4.06 4.36 -6.82
CA MET A 272 -3.11 3.56 -7.58
C MET A 272 -3.65 2.17 -7.96
N ALA A 273 -4.34 1.49 -7.04
CA ALA A 273 -4.86 0.14 -7.28
C ALA A 273 -6.03 0.16 -8.26
N LEU A 274 -6.99 1.06 -8.05
CA LEU A 274 -8.13 1.24 -8.94
C LEU A 274 -7.70 1.67 -10.35
N SER A 275 -6.67 2.52 -10.45
CA SER A 275 -6.13 2.92 -11.75
C SER A 275 -5.37 1.80 -12.45
N ALA A 276 -4.75 0.87 -11.70
CA ALA A 276 -4.14 -0.32 -12.26
C ALA A 276 -5.19 -1.25 -12.89
N VAL A 277 -6.37 -1.41 -12.28
CA VAL A 277 -7.48 -2.19 -12.86
C VAL A 277 -7.91 -1.63 -14.21
N THR A 278 -8.17 -0.32 -14.29
CA THR A 278 -8.53 0.32 -15.56
C THR A 278 -7.42 0.17 -16.61
N ALA A 279 -6.14 0.31 -16.23
CA ALA A 279 -5.02 0.14 -17.14
C ALA A 279 -4.81 -1.32 -17.61
N ALA A 280 -5.28 -2.29 -16.83
CA ALA A 280 -5.39 -3.70 -17.20
C ALA A 280 -6.58 -4.01 -18.11
N GLY A 281 -7.41 -3.02 -18.43
CA GLY A 281 -8.59 -3.16 -19.31
C GLY A 281 -9.90 -3.42 -18.55
N GLY A 282 -9.90 -3.30 -17.22
CA GLY A 282 -11.11 -3.40 -16.41
C GLY A 282 -11.87 -2.07 -16.32
N LYS A 283 -12.83 -2.04 -15.39
CA LYS A 283 -13.72 -0.91 -15.11
C LYS A 283 -12.97 0.36 -14.71
N ASP A 284 -13.60 1.50 -15.02
CA ASP A 284 -13.16 2.82 -14.59
C ASP A 284 -13.81 3.19 -13.25
N TYR A 285 -12.98 3.54 -12.26
CA TYR A 285 -13.38 3.89 -10.89
C TYR A 285 -13.16 5.38 -10.57
N ARG A 286 -13.16 6.25 -11.58
CA ARG A 286 -12.92 7.69 -11.43
C ARG A 286 -13.75 8.38 -10.36
N GLU A 287 -15.02 8.04 -10.21
CA GLU A 287 -15.90 8.66 -9.21
C GLU A 287 -15.45 8.33 -7.78
N ALA A 288 -15.21 7.05 -7.48
CA ALA A 288 -14.71 6.60 -6.18
C ALA A 288 -13.35 7.22 -5.84
N LYS A 289 -12.44 7.32 -6.83
CA LYS A 289 -11.15 8.01 -6.67
C LYS A 289 -11.30 9.50 -6.40
N ALA A 290 -12.22 10.18 -7.10
CA ALA A 290 -12.47 11.60 -6.89
C ALA A 290 -13.05 11.88 -5.50
N LEU A 291 -14.03 11.09 -5.07
CA LEU A 291 -14.62 11.17 -3.74
C LEU A 291 -13.57 10.90 -2.65
N SER A 292 -12.74 9.90 -2.86
CA SER A 292 -11.62 9.57 -1.97
C SER A 292 -10.66 10.74 -1.76
N ARG A 293 -10.23 11.43 -2.84
CA ARG A 293 -9.36 12.60 -2.73
C ARG A 293 -10.03 13.79 -2.06
N GLN A 294 -11.33 13.99 -2.31
CA GLN A 294 -12.13 15.05 -1.68
C GLN A 294 -12.19 14.90 -0.16
N TRP A 295 -12.02 13.69 0.38
CA TRP A 295 -11.97 13.49 1.82
C TRP A 295 -10.84 14.30 2.51
N LEU A 296 -9.73 14.59 1.82
CA LEU A 296 -8.61 15.31 2.43
C LEU A 296 -8.99 16.69 2.97
N ASP A 297 -9.95 17.38 2.37
CA ASP A 297 -10.43 18.71 2.77
C ASP A 297 -11.94 18.76 3.08
N HIS A 298 -12.69 17.69 2.80
CA HIS A 298 -14.13 17.55 3.13
C HIS A 298 -14.41 16.36 4.08
N ASN A 299 -13.51 16.10 5.03
CA ASN A 299 -13.65 15.04 6.03
C ASN A 299 -14.66 15.38 7.16
N GLU A 300 -14.70 14.51 8.17
CA GLU A 300 -15.55 14.59 9.36
C GLU A 300 -15.21 15.76 10.27
N LEU A 301 -13.98 16.23 10.25
CA LEU A 301 -13.54 17.38 11.05
C LEU A 301 -13.62 18.71 10.30
N GLY A 302 -13.86 18.68 8.98
CA GLY A 302 -13.88 19.88 8.13
C GLY A 302 -12.54 20.62 8.08
N VAL A 303 -11.44 19.88 8.27
CA VAL A 303 -10.06 20.40 8.24
C VAL A 303 -9.38 19.99 6.93
N ASP A 304 -8.45 20.80 6.42
CA ASP A 304 -7.55 20.37 5.35
C ASP A 304 -6.41 19.54 5.95
N LEU A 305 -6.28 18.28 5.51
CA LEU A 305 -5.17 17.41 5.91
C LEU A 305 -3.90 17.69 5.10
N VAL A 306 -3.98 18.46 4.02
CA VAL A 306 -2.82 18.98 3.30
C VAL A 306 -2.35 20.26 3.99
N ASP A 307 -1.17 20.20 4.58
CA ASP A 307 -0.56 21.32 5.30
C ASP A 307 0.59 21.89 4.47
N GLU A 308 0.32 23.00 3.79
CA GLU A 308 1.29 23.66 2.91
C GLU A 308 2.45 24.29 3.68
N ASP A 309 2.20 24.77 4.91
CA ASP A 309 3.22 25.39 5.77
C ASP A 309 4.26 24.36 6.23
N ASN A 310 3.79 23.19 6.64
CA ASN A 310 4.64 22.07 7.06
C ASN A 310 5.03 21.17 5.87
N ARG A 311 4.56 21.49 4.66
CA ARG A 311 4.79 20.76 3.42
C ARG A 311 4.52 19.27 3.58
N THR A 312 3.36 18.93 4.14
CA THR A 312 3.01 17.54 4.44
C THR A 312 1.52 17.24 4.21
N ILE A 313 1.18 15.96 4.31
CA ILE A 313 -0.19 15.47 4.35
C ILE A 313 -0.33 14.71 5.67
N TRP A 314 -1.19 15.17 6.56
CA TRP A 314 -1.36 14.56 7.88
C TRP A 314 -1.97 13.15 7.76
N ARG A 315 -1.45 12.22 8.56
CA ARG A 315 -1.58 10.77 8.36
C ARG A 315 -3.01 10.24 8.42
N SER A 316 -3.81 10.68 9.38
CA SER A 316 -5.13 10.11 9.62
C SER A 316 -6.03 10.99 10.47
N ILE A 317 -7.33 10.69 10.40
CA ILE A 317 -8.31 11.04 11.43
C ILE A 317 -8.58 9.77 12.25
N GLU A 318 -8.61 9.91 13.57
CA GLU A 318 -8.71 8.80 14.52
C GLU A 318 -9.71 9.11 15.64
N TYR A 319 -10.12 8.08 16.37
CA TYR A 319 -10.88 8.29 17.59
C TYR A 319 -10.03 9.01 18.64
N LEU A 320 -10.58 10.08 19.21
CA LEU A 320 -10.02 10.70 20.40
C LEU A 320 -10.35 9.83 21.61
N GLU A 321 -9.45 8.91 21.93
CA GLU A 321 -9.62 7.97 23.03
C GLU A 321 -8.36 7.85 23.88
N ASN A 322 -8.56 7.47 25.14
CA ASN A 322 -7.44 7.10 26.01
C ASN A 322 -6.93 5.69 25.65
N ARG A 323 -5.73 5.36 26.14
CA ARG A 323 -5.06 4.07 25.89
C ARG A 323 -5.92 2.84 26.24
N VAL A 324 -6.80 2.94 27.24
CA VAL A 324 -7.70 1.85 27.64
C VAL A 324 -8.80 1.63 26.59
N GLY A 325 -9.39 2.72 26.09
CA GLY A 325 -10.34 2.71 24.98
C GLY A 325 -9.75 2.03 23.74
N GLU A 326 -8.54 2.46 23.37
CA GLU A 326 -7.82 1.94 22.20
C GLU A 326 -7.57 0.44 22.29
N VAL A 327 -7.04 -0.04 23.43
CA VAL A 327 -6.78 -1.47 23.65
C VAL A 327 -8.09 -2.27 23.59
N ARG A 328 -9.16 -1.77 24.20
CA ARG A 328 -10.46 -2.45 24.20
C ARG A 328 -11.05 -2.54 22.80
N ARG A 329 -10.93 -1.47 22.00
CA ARG A 329 -11.38 -1.41 20.61
C ARG A 329 -10.59 -2.37 19.73
N LYS A 330 -9.25 -2.36 19.83
CA LYS A 330 -8.38 -3.31 19.12
C LYS A 330 -8.75 -4.75 19.45
N ALA A 331 -8.94 -5.07 20.73
CA ALA A 331 -9.34 -6.42 21.14
C ALA A 331 -10.70 -6.83 20.55
N LYS A 332 -11.72 -5.95 20.58
CA LYS A 332 -13.03 -6.22 19.98
C LYS A 332 -12.97 -6.41 18.47
N SER A 333 -12.17 -5.60 17.77
CA SER A 333 -11.96 -5.74 16.33
C SER A 333 -11.29 -7.06 15.98
N LEU A 334 -10.24 -7.44 16.72
CA LEU A 334 -9.56 -8.73 16.53
C LEU A 334 -10.48 -9.94 16.71
N LEU A 335 -11.49 -9.82 17.57
CA LEU A 335 -12.50 -10.86 17.80
C LEU A 335 -13.66 -10.83 16.78
N GLY A 336 -13.67 -9.88 15.84
CA GLY A 336 -14.79 -9.67 14.91
C GLY A 336 -16.08 -9.23 15.61
N LEU A 337 -15.97 -8.70 16.83
CA LEU A 337 -17.09 -8.22 17.63
C LEU A 337 -17.34 -6.72 17.42
N ALA A 338 -16.39 -6.01 16.79
CA ALA A 338 -16.59 -4.63 16.37
C ALA A 338 -17.45 -4.59 15.09
N HIS A 339 -18.57 -3.89 15.19
CA HIS A 339 -19.38 -3.43 14.07
C HIS A 339 -19.52 -1.92 14.27
N ASP A 340 -18.42 -1.21 14.12
CA ASP A 340 -18.38 0.22 14.39
C ASP A 340 -18.73 0.96 13.10
N THR A 341 -20.02 0.99 12.77
CA THR A 341 -20.57 1.59 11.55
C THR A 341 -21.10 3.00 11.77
N THR A 342 -20.91 3.58 12.95
CA THR A 342 -21.45 4.91 13.28
C THR A 342 -20.34 5.88 13.67
N PRO A 343 -19.81 6.66 12.70
CA PRO A 343 -18.86 7.75 12.91
C PRO A 343 -19.32 8.80 13.93
N ASP A 344 -20.63 9.01 14.07
CA ASP A 344 -21.21 10.20 14.73
C ASP A 344 -21.13 10.22 16.26
N ALA A 345 -20.79 9.12 16.92
CA ALA A 345 -20.92 9.02 18.38
C ALA A 345 -19.63 9.30 19.17
N GLN A 346 -18.45 9.30 18.53
CA GLN A 346 -17.17 9.43 19.22
C GLN A 346 -16.40 10.66 18.73
N PRO A 347 -15.81 11.47 19.63
CA PRO A 347 -14.96 12.59 19.21
C PRO A 347 -13.78 12.08 18.38
N LEU A 348 -13.44 12.83 17.33
CA LEU A 348 -12.34 12.52 16.41
C LEU A 348 -11.20 13.53 16.58
N THR A 349 -9.99 13.12 16.19
CA THR A 349 -8.81 13.97 16.20
C THR A 349 -7.90 13.67 15.01
N VAL A 350 -7.07 14.64 14.62
CA VAL A 350 -6.06 14.46 13.59
C VAL A 350 -4.81 13.83 14.21
N ASN A 351 -4.26 12.83 13.54
CA ASN A 351 -2.93 12.30 13.83
C ASN A 351 -1.89 13.09 13.02
N TYR A 352 -1.14 13.96 13.70
CA TYR A 352 -0.10 14.82 13.13
C TYR A 352 1.22 14.06 12.92
N GLU A 353 1.13 12.91 12.28
CA GLU A 353 2.27 12.13 11.79
C GLU A 353 2.26 12.16 10.26
N THR A 354 3.40 11.99 9.60
CA THR A 354 3.50 11.63 8.18
C THR A 354 4.74 10.77 7.98
N ARG A 355 4.55 9.60 7.36
CA ARG A 355 5.64 8.66 7.08
C ARG A 355 6.14 8.77 5.64
N PRO A 356 7.41 8.38 5.37
CA PRO A 356 8.00 8.55 4.04
C PRO A 356 7.20 7.90 2.91
N TYR A 357 6.65 6.71 3.17
CA TYR A 357 5.86 5.97 2.18
C TYR A 357 4.58 6.69 1.74
N GLU A 358 4.06 7.63 2.53
CA GLU A 358 2.83 8.38 2.20
C GLU A 358 3.05 9.26 0.97
N TRP A 359 4.15 10.03 0.96
CA TRP A 359 4.54 10.85 -0.19
C TRP A 359 4.86 9.99 -1.41
N ALA A 360 5.55 8.87 -1.21
CA ALA A 360 5.90 7.94 -2.29
C ALA A 360 4.65 7.35 -2.98
N TRP A 361 3.64 6.94 -2.21
CA TRP A 361 2.39 6.45 -2.79
C TRP A 361 1.55 7.53 -3.45
N CYS A 362 1.59 8.76 -2.93
CA CYS A 362 0.97 9.90 -3.60
C CYS A 362 1.58 10.13 -5.00
N LEU A 363 2.91 10.15 -5.09
CA LEU A 363 3.64 10.30 -6.35
C LEU A 363 3.36 9.14 -7.31
N TYR A 364 3.31 7.90 -6.79
CA TYR A 364 2.94 6.73 -7.57
C TYR A 364 1.53 6.87 -8.17
N ALA A 365 0.55 7.25 -7.33
CA ALA A 365 -0.83 7.42 -7.73
C ALA A 365 -1.01 8.51 -8.79
N GLY A 366 -0.38 9.68 -8.59
CA GLY A 366 -0.37 10.74 -9.59
C GLY A 366 0.28 10.32 -10.90
N ALA A 367 1.36 9.56 -10.84
CA ALA A 367 2.01 9.03 -12.03
C ALA A 367 1.13 8.04 -12.81
N ILE A 368 0.44 7.11 -12.14
CA ILE A 368 -0.44 6.17 -12.85
C ILE A 368 -1.69 6.86 -13.40
N GLU A 369 -2.33 7.75 -12.65
CA GLU A 369 -3.54 8.45 -13.10
C GLU A 369 -3.27 9.37 -14.31
N ARG A 370 -2.18 10.16 -14.29
CA ARG A 370 -1.78 10.99 -15.44
C ARG A 370 -1.39 10.15 -16.67
N ASN A 371 -0.89 8.93 -16.46
CA ASN A 371 -0.45 8.05 -17.54
C ASN A 371 -1.56 7.17 -18.13
N GLN A 372 -2.76 7.11 -17.53
CA GLN A 372 -3.92 6.43 -18.14
C GLN A 372 -4.25 7.02 -19.52
N GLU A 373 -3.90 8.29 -19.76
CA GLU A 373 -4.07 8.97 -21.06
C GLU A 373 -3.00 8.60 -22.10
N LYS A 374 -1.91 7.91 -21.71
CA LYS A 374 -0.70 7.72 -22.56
C LYS A 374 -0.24 6.26 -22.74
N THR A 375 -1.12 5.27 -22.51
CA THR A 375 -0.85 3.83 -22.79
C THR A 375 0.48 3.29 -22.23
N ARG A 376 0.97 3.80 -21.09
CA ARG A 376 2.23 3.33 -20.47
C ARG A 376 2.01 2.07 -19.63
N ASN A 377 3.06 1.23 -19.59
CA ASN A 377 3.07 -0.01 -18.83
C ASN A 377 2.89 0.28 -17.32
N ILE A 378 2.02 -0.49 -16.66
CA ILE A 378 1.78 -0.41 -15.20
C ILE A 378 2.64 -1.42 -14.41
N VAL A 379 3.40 -2.24 -15.14
CA VAL A 379 4.45 -3.14 -14.66
C VAL A 379 5.74 -2.83 -15.41
#